data_AF-A0A972GIB9-F1
#
_entry.id   AF-A0A972GIB9-F1
#
_cell.length_a   1.000
_cell.length_b   1.000
_cell.length_c   1.000
_cell.angle_alpha   90.00
_cell.angle_beta   90.00
_cell.angle_gamma   90.00
#
_symmetry.space_group_name_H-M   'P 1'
#
loop_
_entity.id
_entity.type
_entity.pdbx_description
1 polymer ?
#
loop_
_entity_poly.entity_id
_entity_poly.type
_entity_poly.pdbx_seq_one_letter_code
_entity_poly.pdbx_strand_id
1 'polypeptide(L)'
;MNLLQLPRAQLVVLLLALLLPIFSTCGTANPTTSAPDATGASTESSGAETDDSATTTAESNSDSILHIHQSTYPDVFDPQKSSFSNEIGILAMAYEGLTKLNENLDAVPAATES
;
A
#
# COMPACT_ATOMS: atom_id res chain seq x y z
N MET A 1 -17.64 -21.96 -18.17
CA MET A 1 -17.36 -21.68 -19.61
C MET A 1 -16.02 -20.98 -19.66
N ASN A 2 -14.99 -21.60 -20.27
CA ASN A 2 -13.62 -21.10 -20.23
C ASN A 2 -13.49 -19.76 -20.98
N LEU A 3 -13.12 -18.68 -20.27
CA LEU A 3 -12.88 -17.36 -20.87
C LEU A 3 -11.78 -17.39 -21.94
N LEU A 4 -10.90 -18.39 -21.92
CA LEU A 4 -9.80 -18.57 -22.88
C LEU A 4 -10.25 -19.13 -24.24
N GLN A 5 -11.49 -19.59 -24.38
CA GLN A 5 -12.04 -20.12 -25.65
C GLN A 5 -12.75 -19.03 -26.48
N LEU A 6 -12.88 -17.82 -25.94
CA LEU A 6 -13.58 -16.73 -26.61
C LEU A 6 -12.69 -16.12 -27.71
N PRO A 7 -13.21 -15.82 -28.91
CA PRO A 7 -12.38 -15.26 -29.98
C PRO A 7 -11.73 -13.97 -29.49
N ARG A 8 -10.45 -13.78 -29.82
CA ARG A 8 -9.64 -12.64 -29.36
C ARG A 8 -10.34 -11.29 -29.58
N ALA A 9 -11.08 -11.15 -30.68
CA ALA A 9 -11.88 -9.96 -30.96
C ALA A 9 -12.96 -9.68 -29.90
N GLN A 10 -13.61 -10.72 -29.37
CA GLN A 10 -14.68 -10.59 -28.39
C GLN A 10 -14.14 -10.34 -26.97
N LEU A 11 -12.95 -10.88 -26.66
CA LEU A 11 -12.24 -10.51 -25.43
C LEU A 11 -11.81 -9.04 -25.46
N VAL A 12 -11.32 -8.55 -26.60
CA VAL A 12 -10.95 -7.14 -26.81
C VAL A 12 -12.17 -6.22 -26.66
N VAL A 13 -13.32 -6.60 -27.23
CA VAL A 13 -14.56 -5.80 -27.09
C VAL A 13 -15.04 -5.73 -25.64
N LEU A 14 -14.96 -6.83 -24.89
CA LEU A 14 -15.37 -6.87 -23.48
C LEU A 14 -14.42 -6.03 -22.61
N LEU A 15 -13.10 -6.13 -22.86
CA LEU A 15 -12.10 -5.31 -22.18
C LEU A 15 -12.28 -3.82 -22.50
N LEU A 16 -12.55 -3.47 -23.76
CA LEU A 16 -12.81 -2.10 -24.15
C LEU A 16 -14.06 -1.55 -23.46
N ALA A 17 -15.15 -2.33 -23.40
CA ALA A 17 -16.39 -1.94 -22.71
C ALA A 17 -16.18 -1.67 -21.22
N LEU A 18 -15.29 -2.42 -20.55
CA LEU A 18 -14.94 -2.20 -19.14
C LEU A 18 -14.14 -0.91 -18.93
N LEU A 19 -13.30 -0.53 -19.89
CA LEU A 19 -12.38 0.62 -19.77
C LEU A 19 -13.02 1.97 -20.15
N LEU A 20 -14.07 1.98 -20.98
CA LEU A 20 -14.80 3.20 -21.37
C LEU A 20 -15.22 4.14 -20.21
N PRO A 21 -15.77 3.66 -19.07
CA PRO A 21 -16.12 4.56 -17.95
C PRO A 21 -14.90 5.17 -17.25
N ILE A 22 -13.74 4.51 -17.31
CA ILE A 22 -12.49 4.97 -16.67
C ILE A 22 -11.87 6.13 -17.46
N PHE A 23 -11.94 6.08 -18.79
CA PHE A 23 -11.44 7.17 -19.65
C PHE A 23 -12.31 8.42 -19.61
N SER A 24 -13.59 8.32 -19.23
CA SER A 24 -14.49 9.48 -19.16
C SER A 24 -14.28 10.39 -17.94
N THR A 25 -13.55 9.94 -16.91
CA THR A 25 -13.28 10.74 -15.70
C THR A 25 -11.90 11.41 -15.70
N CYS A 26 -11.13 11.32 -16.80
CA CYS A 26 -9.81 11.93 -16.91
C CYS A 26 -9.85 13.10 -17.90
N GLY A 27 -10.15 14.30 -17.40
CA GLY A 27 -10.15 15.52 -18.18
C GLY A 27 -9.95 16.77 -17.33
N THR A 28 -8.79 17.42 -17.54
CA THR A 28 -8.34 18.78 -17.13
C THR A 28 -7.63 18.88 -15.76
N ALA A 29 -6.40 19.39 -15.60
CA ALA A 29 -5.58 20.28 -16.43
C ALA A 29 -4.05 20.07 -16.24
N ASN A 30 -3.29 20.41 -17.29
CA ASN A 30 -1.81 20.55 -17.40
C ASN A 30 -1.45 22.07 -17.32
N PRO A 31 -0.29 22.52 -16.77
CA PRO A 31 0.91 22.73 -17.61
C PRO A 31 2.28 22.45 -16.94
N THR A 32 3.08 21.60 -17.61
CA THR A 32 4.48 21.79 -18.09
C THR A 32 5.51 22.45 -17.18
N THR A 33 6.64 21.77 -16.90
CA THR A 33 8.00 22.11 -17.41
C THR A 33 9.14 21.23 -16.81
N SER A 34 9.91 20.65 -17.74
CA SER A 34 11.32 20.20 -17.73
C SER A 34 11.82 18.96 -16.95
N ALA A 35 12.42 18.05 -17.74
CA ALA A 35 13.27 16.92 -17.35
C ALA A 35 14.68 17.37 -16.88
N PRO A 36 15.52 16.47 -16.33
CA PRO A 36 16.35 15.62 -17.21
C PRO A 36 16.56 14.15 -16.76
N ASP A 37 16.82 13.33 -17.77
CA ASP A 37 17.70 12.16 -17.92
C ASP A 37 18.29 11.44 -16.68
N ALA A 38 18.11 10.11 -16.62
CA ALA A 38 19.18 9.14 -16.35
C ALA A 38 18.74 7.68 -16.63
N THR A 39 19.27 7.14 -17.74
CA THR A 39 19.82 5.79 -17.94
C THR A 39 19.89 4.83 -16.73
N GLY A 40 19.47 3.56 -16.90
CA GLY A 40 20.18 2.42 -16.31
C GLY A 40 19.37 1.22 -15.79
N ALA A 41 19.39 0.14 -16.58
CA ALA A 41 19.52 -1.29 -16.21
C ALA A 41 18.40 -2.07 -15.46
N SER A 42 18.20 -3.28 -16.01
CA SER A 42 17.41 -4.43 -15.56
C SER A 42 17.56 -4.79 -14.08
N THR A 43 16.53 -5.39 -13.48
CA THR A 43 16.64 -6.73 -12.84
C THR A 43 15.25 -7.31 -12.62
N GLU A 44 15.08 -8.50 -13.20
CA GLU A 44 14.04 -9.48 -12.97
C GLU A 44 14.03 -9.90 -11.49
N SER A 45 12.87 -9.84 -10.85
CA SER A 45 12.63 -10.57 -9.60
C SER A 45 11.29 -11.30 -9.74
N SER A 46 11.40 -12.59 -10.04
CA SER A 46 10.33 -13.56 -10.00
C SER A 46 10.56 -14.42 -8.76
N GLY A 47 9.69 -14.24 -7.78
CA GLY A 47 9.67 -14.99 -6.53
C GLY A 47 8.30 -14.81 -5.91
N ALA A 48 7.33 -15.57 -6.39
CA ALA A 48 5.99 -15.64 -5.81
C ALA A 48 6.08 -16.44 -4.50
N GLU A 49 5.94 -15.75 -3.37
CA GLU A 49 5.62 -16.40 -2.10
C GLU A 49 4.13 -16.30 -1.84
N THR A 50 3.57 -17.45 -1.46
CA THR A 50 2.15 -17.73 -1.32
C THR A 50 1.62 -17.08 -0.05
N ASP A 51 0.66 -16.16 -0.22
CA ASP A 51 -0.12 -15.53 0.82
C ASP A 51 -1.07 -16.57 1.46
N ASP A 52 -0.66 -17.14 2.60
CA ASP A 52 -1.55 -17.89 3.49
C ASP A 52 -2.08 -16.93 4.56
N SER A 53 -3.18 -16.26 4.22
CA SER A 53 -3.93 -15.41 5.14
C SER A 53 -4.76 -16.27 6.09
N ALA A 54 -4.11 -16.84 7.10
CA ALA A 54 -4.79 -17.48 8.22
C ALA A 54 -5.30 -16.41 9.19
N THR A 55 -6.57 -16.01 9.03
CA THR A 55 -7.31 -15.23 10.03
C THR A 55 -7.44 -16.05 11.32
N THR A 56 -6.64 -15.72 12.33
CA THR A 56 -6.78 -16.28 13.68
C THR A 56 -7.53 -15.27 14.55
N THR A 57 -8.75 -15.62 14.96
CA THR A 57 -9.51 -14.89 15.99
C THR A 57 -8.76 -14.98 17.32
N ALA A 58 -8.22 -13.86 17.81
CA ALA A 58 -7.51 -13.82 19.09
C ALA A 58 -8.50 -13.78 20.27
N GLU A 59 -8.55 -14.86 21.02
CA GLU A 59 -9.15 -14.91 22.36
C GLU A 59 -8.19 -14.23 23.36
N SER A 60 -8.69 -13.22 24.09
CA SER A 60 -7.89 -12.40 25.01
C SER A 60 -7.47 -13.22 26.23
N ASN A 61 -6.39 -13.97 26.08
CA ASN A 61 -5.68 -14.62 27.17
C ASN A 61 -4.97 -13.56 28.04
N SER A 62 -4.79 -13.87 29.33
CA SER A 62 -4.22 -12.99 30.35
C SER A 62 -2.77 -12.56 30.10
N ASP A 63 -2.11 -13.10 29.07
CA ASP A 63 -0.89 -12.57 28.48
C ASP A 63 -1.25 -11.84 27.19
N SER A 64 -1.45 -10.52 27.27
CA SER A 64 -1.74 -9.65 26.13
C SER A 64 -0.52 -9.48 25.22
N ILE A 65 -0.10 -10.55 24.56
CA ILE A 65 1.03 -10.59 23.63
C ILE A 65 0.49 -10.62 22.20
N LEU A 66 0.79 -9.56 21.44
CA LEU A 66 0.48 -9.48 20.02
C LEU A 66 1.74 -9.68 19.19
N HIS A 67 1.77 -10.73 18.37
CA HIS A 67 2.81 -10.93 17.35
C HIS A 67 2.31 -10.42 16.00
N ILE A 68 3.05 -9.48 15.41
CA ILE A 68 2.74 -8.88 14.11
C ILE A 68 3.83 -9.27 13.13
N HIS A 69 3.46 -9.85 11.99
CA HIS A 69 4.40 -10.18 10.93
C HIS A 69 4.93 -8.90 10.25
N GLN A 70 6.25 -8.86 10.01
CA GLN A 70 6.92 -7.80 9.27
C GLN A 70 7.51 -8.41 8.00
N SER A 71 7.18 -7.85 6.83
CA SER A 71 7.59 -8.40 5.53
C SER A 71 9.10 -8.36 5.28
N THR A 72 9.81 -7.42 5.92
CA THR A 72 11.26 -7.30 5.87
C THR A 72 11.78 -6.68 7.16
N TYR A 73 13.05 -6.96 7.47
CA TYR A 73 13.76 -6.26 8.52
C TYR A 73 13.92 -4.77 8.13
N PRO A 74 13.70 -3.83 9.06
CA PRO A 74 13.85 -2.40 8.81
C PRO A 74 15.33 -1.99 8.71
N ASP A 75 15.66 -1.10 7.78
CA ASP A 75 17.04 -0.63 7.59
C ASP A 75 17.37 0.54 8.53
N VAL A 76 16.38 1.36 8.86
CA VAL A 76 16.55 2.59 9.66
C VAL A 76 15.47 2.71 10.75
N PHE A 77 15.87 3.13 11.95
CA PHE A 77 14.99 3.43 13.10
C PHE A 77 15.09 4.90 13.55
N ASP A 78 15.27 5.80 12.60
CA ASP A 78 15.30 7.24 12.83
C ASP A 78 14.03 7.85 12.22
N PRO A 79 13.15 8.48 13.02
CA PRO A 79 11.89 9.05 12.53
C PRO A 79 12.08 10.16 11.49
N GLN A 80 13.26 10.77 11.38
CA GLN A 80 13.57 11.78 10.35
C GLN A 80 14.08 11.18 9.04
N LYS A 81 14.39 9.88 9.00
CA LYS A 81 14.96 9.20 7.82
C LYS A 81 14.10 8.07 7.29
N SER A 82 13.22 7.52 8.12
CA SER A 82 12.31 6.46 7.71
C SER A 82 11.32 6.97 6.65
N SER A 83 10.98 6.11 5.70
CA SER A 83 9.99 6.41 4.65
C SER A 83 9.15 5.21 4.23
N PHE A 84 9.36 4.04 4.85
CA PHE A 84 8.65 2.80 4.51
C PHE A 84 7.63 2.43 5.59
N SER A 85 6.50 1.86 5.19
CA SER A 85 5.38 1.57 6.08
C SER A 85 5.72 0.60 7.23
N ASN A 86 6.59 -0.39 6.99
CA ASN A 86 7.04 -1.32 8.03
C ASN A 86 7.80 -0.58 9.15
N GLU A 87 8.73 0.31 8.77
CA GLU A 87 9.49 1.14 9.69
C GLU A 87 8.59 2.13 10.43
N ILE A 88 7.71 2.85 9.71
CA ILE A 88 6.77 3.81 10.28
C ILE A 88 5.84 3.12 11.28
N GLY A 89 5.36 1.90 10.97
CA GLY A 89 4.52 1.12 11.87
C GLY A 89 5.22 0.73 13.18
N ILE A 90 6.51 0.42 13.13
CA ILE A 90 7.31 0.15 14.34
C ILE A 90 7.57 1.46 15.11
N LEU A 91 7.92 2.54 14.40
CA LEU A 91 8.19 3.84 15.01
C LEU A 91 6.96 4.43 15.69
N ALA A 92 5.75 4.22 15.16
CA ALA A 92 4.49 4.66 15.76
C ALA A 92 4.17 3.96 17.10
N MET A 93 4.81 2.82 17.41
CA MET A 93 4.71 2.18 18.73
C MET A 93 5.71 2.75 19.74
N ALA A 94 6.83 3.30 19.26
CA ALA A 94 7.90 3.82 20.12
C ALA A 94 7.82 5.35 20.32
N TYR A 95 7.27 6.07 19.35
CA TYR A 95 7.17 7.52 19.32
C TYR A 95 5.73 7.96 19.03
N GLU A 96 5.31 9.04 19.66
CA GLU A 96 3.99 9.64 19.45
C GLU A 96 4.14 11.09 18.95
N GLY A 97 3.37 11.45 17.93
CA GLY A 97 3.31 12.80 17.39
C GLY A 97 2.38 13.71 18.20
N LEU A 98 2.27 14.98 17.78
CA LEU A 98 1.36 15.95 18.40
C LEU A 98 -0.12 15.50 18.28
N THR A 99 -0.45 14.90 17.15
CA THR A 99 -1.75 14.29 16.86
C THR A 99 -1.57 12.86 16.39
N LYS A 100 -2.64 12.07 16.47
CA LYS A 100 -2.72 10.74 15.88
C LYS A 100 -4.01 10.60 15.08
N LEU A 101 -4.07 9.59 14.22
CA LEU A 101 -5.29 9.25 13.49
C LEU A 101 -6.10 8.24 14.31
N ASN A 102 -7.41 8.50 14.45
CA ASN A 102 -8.35 7.54 15.02
C ASN A 102 -8.77 6.48 13.97
N GLU A 103 -9.68 5.57 14.34
CA GLU A 103 -10.21 4.54 13.43
C GLU A 103 -10.94 5.12 12.20
N ASN A 104 -11.48 6.34 12.31
CA ASN A 104 -12.13 7.08 11.24
C ASN A 104 -11.16 7.93 10.41
N LEU A 105 -9.86 7.87 10.71
CA LEU A 105 -8.79 8.68 10.11
C LEU A 105 -8.91 10.19 10.42
N ASP A 106 -9.59 10.56 11.49
CA ASP A 106 -9.59 11.94 11.98
C ASP A 106 -8.34 12.19 12.82
N ALA A 107 -7.75 13.38 12.69
CA ALA A 107 -6.68 13.83 13.55
C ALA A 107 -7.23 14.18 14.94
N VAL A 108 -6.78 13.44 15.95
CA VAL A 108 -7.11 13.69 17.36
C VAL A 108 -5.85 14.06 18.14
N PRO A 109 -5.97 14.87 19.22
CA PRO A 109 -4.84 15.18 20.09
C PRO A 109 -4.18 13.89 20.63
N ALA A 110 -2.84 13.89 20.66
CA ALA A 110 -2.02 12.79 21.14
C ALA A 110 -1.03 13.31 22.19
N ALA A 111 0.19 13.65 21.79
CA ALA A 111 1.15 14.29 22.70
C ALA A 111 0.74 15.72 23.10
N THR A 112 -0.11 16.38 22.31
CA THR A 112 -0.66 17.70 22.63
C THR A 112 -1.97 17.58 23.38
N GLU A 113 -2.20 18.50 24.33
CA GLU A 113 -3.38 18.52 25.20
C GLU A 113 -4.65 19.14 24.56
N SER A 114 -4.50 19.90 23.47
CA SER A 114 -5.59 20.62 22.78
C SER A 114 -5.31 20.91 21.31
#